data_AF-A0A6G1S2W0-F1
#
_entry.id   AF-A0A6G1S2W0-F1
#
_cell.length_a   1.000
_cell.length_b   1.000
_cell.length_c   1.000
_cell.angle_alpha   90.00
_cell.angle_beta   90.00
_cell.angle_gamma   90.00
#
_symmetry.space_group_name_H-M   'P 1'
#
loop_
_entity.id
_entity.type
_entity.pdbx_description
1 polymer ?
#
loop_
_entity_poly.entity_id
_entity_poly.type
_entity_poly.pdbx_seq_one_letter_code
_entity_poly.pdbx_strand_id
1 'polypeptide(L)'
;GPRGRSGEPGPAGPPGNPGPPGPPGPPGTGIDMSAFAGLGQTEKGPDPIRYMRADEAAGGALRQHDVEVDATLKSLNNQIESIRSPEGSKKNPARTCRDIKLCHPDWKSGDYWIDPNQGCTLDAIKVFCNMETGETCVYPSPSSIPR
;
A
#
# COMPACT_ATOMS: atom_id res chain seq x y z
N GLY A 1 -58.10 -33.28 16.89
CA GLY A 1 -58.16 -31.81 16.81
C GLY A 1 -57.07 -31.30 15.89
N PRO A 2 -57.19 -30.10 15.32
CA PRO A 2 -56.16 -29.55 14.44
C PRO A 2 -54.86 -29.24 15.21
N ARG A 3 -53.74 -29.25 14.49
CA ARG A 3 -52.41 -28.93 15.03
C ARG A 3 -52.40 -27.48 15.52
N GLY A 4 -51.84 -27.25 16.72
CA GLY A 4 -51.69 -25.92 17.29
C GLY A 4 -50.85 -25.00 16.40
N ARG A 5 -51.02 -23.69 16.58
CA ARG A 5 -50.25 -22.68 15.85
C ARG A 5 -48.76 -22.80 16.19
N SER A 6 -47.91 -22.50 15.21
CA SER A 6 -46.47 -22.38 15.44
C SER A 6 -46.19 -21.27 16.46
N GLY A 7 -45.21 -21.50 17.33
CA GLY A 7 -44.79 -20.52 18.32
C GLY A 7 -44.19 -19.26 17.69
N GLU A 8 -44.17 -18.18 18.45
CA GLU A 8 -43.55 -16.92 18.00
C GLU A 8 -42.03 -17.05 17.85
N PRO A 9 -41.41 -16.28 16.93
CA PRO A 9 -39.96 -16.20 16.84
C PRO A 9 -39.33 -15.77 18.18
N GLY A 10 -38.21 -16.40 18.53
CA GLY A 10 -37.45 -16.04 19.72
C GLY A 10 -36.85 -14.63 19.64
N PRO A 11 -36.46 -14.05 20.79
CA PRO A 11 -35.82 -12.74 20.83
C PRO A 11 -34.47 -12.75 20.11
N ALA A 12 -34.04 -11.58 19.64
CA ALA A 12 -32.72 -11.39 19.06
C ALA A 12 -31.62 -11.69 20.09
N GLY A 13 -30.52 -12.28 19.62
CA GLY A 13 -29.35 -12.55 20.46
C GLY A 13 -28.64 -11.26 20.92
N PRO A 14 -27.83 -11.32 21.98
CA PRO A 14 -27.06 -10.18 22.44
C PRO A 14 -26.02 -9.75 21.39
N PRO A 15 -25.60 -8.46 21.39
CA PRO A 15 -24.48 -7.98 20.57
C PRO A 15 -23.20 -8.80 20.84
N GLY A 16 -22.38 -8.96 19.80
CA GLY A 16 -21.07 -9.60 19.93
C GLY A 16 -20.11 -8.80 20.81
N ASN A 17 -19.10 -9.48 21.35
CA ASN A 17 -18.07 -8.82 22.15
C ASN A 17 -17.22 -7.85 21.28
N PRO A 18 -16.66 -6.78 21.89
CA PRO A 18 -15.68 -5.94 21.23
C PRO A 18 -14.49 -6.74 20.68
N GLY A 19 -13.92 -6.28 19.56
CA GLY A 19 -12.72 -6.89 18.99
C GLY A 19 -11.48 -6.69 19.89
N PRO A 20 -10.42 -7.50 19.68
CA PRO A 20 -9.17 -7.33 20.41
C PRO A 20 -8.48 -5.99 20.08
N PRO A 21 -7.67 -5.43 21.00
CA PRO A 21 -6.82 -4.27 20.70
C PRO A 21 -5.90 -4.51 19.50
N GLY A 22 -5.60 -3.44 18.76
CA GLY A 22 -4.63 -3.49 17.66
C GLY A 22 -3.20 -3.75 18.14
N PRO A 23 -2.30 -4.18 17.25
CA PRO A 23 -0.89 -4.38 17.59
C PRO A 23 -0.19 -3.08 17.98
N PRO A 24 0.86 -3.12 18.82
CA PRO A 24 1.68 -1.96 19.14
C PRO A 24 2.33 -1.34 17.88
N GLY A 25 2.48 -0.01 17.89
CA GLY A 25 3.20 0.70 16.82
C GLY A 25 4.69 0.35 16.78
N PRO A 26 5.38 0.63 15.67
CA PRO A 26 6.81 0.39 15.54
C PRO A 26 7.63 1.23 16.53
N PRO A 27 8.79 0.73 17.01
CA PRO A 27 9.68 1.50 17.87
C PRO A 27 10.14 2.80 17.20
N GLY A 28 10.16 3.90 17.96
CA GLY A 28 10.76 5.15 17.51
C GLY A 28 12.26 4.99 17.24
N THR A 29 12.80 5.77 16.31
CA THR A 29 14.23 5.78 15.98
C THR A 29 15.05 6.11 17.22
N GLY A 30 15.82 5.14 17.73
CA GLY A 30 16.64 5.30 18.93
C GLY A 30 17.77 6.30 18.71
N ILE A 31 17.84 7.31 19.58
CA ILE A 31 19.03 8.13 19.76
C ILE A 31 20.06 7.34 20.59
N ASP A 32 21.20 7.03 19.98
CA ASP A 32 22.31 6.33 20.64
C ASP A 32 23.04 7.30 21.59
N MET A 33 22.79 7.13 22.89
CA MET A 33 23.40 7.89 23.98
C MET A 33 24.82 7.39 24.34
N SER A 34 25.52 6.68 23.45
CA SER A 34 26.95 6.37 23.60
C SER A 34 27.87 7.46 23.05
N ALA A 35 27.35 8.40 22.25
CA ALA A 35 28.15 9.45 21.61
C ALA A 35 28.56 10.63 22.52
N PHE A 36 28.05 10.72 23.76
CA PHE A 36 28.30 11.87 24.64
C PHE A 36 29.34 11.63 25.75
N ALA A 37 29.85 10.41 25.92
CA ALA A 37 30.75 10.06 27.03
C ALA A 37 32.24 10.34 26.77
N GLY A 38 32.61 10.95 25.63
CA GLY A 38 34.01 11.10 25.19
C GLY A 38 34.58 12.53 25.14
N LEU A 39 33.82 13.57 25.51
CA LEU A 39 34.21 14.98 25.36
C LEU A 39 35.20 15.47 26.44
N GLY A 40 36.16 14.63 26.80
CA GLY A 40 37.18 14.92 27.80
C GLY A 40 38.57 14.61 27.30
N GLN A 41 39.02 15.23 26.20
CA GLN A 41 40.44 15.38 25.91
C GLN A 41 40.73 16.46 24.87
N THR A 42 41.26 17.58 25.37
CA THR A 42 41.96 18.62 24.60
C THR A 42 43.34 18.08 24.21
N GLU A 43 43.47 17.45 23.04
CA GLU A 43 44.79 17.06 22.51
C GLU A 43 45.26 18.01 21.40
N LYS A 44 46.44 18.56 21.65
CA LYS A 44 47.19 19.56 20.90
C LYS A 44 47.86 18.91 19.69
N GLY A 45 47.18 18.82 18.56
CA GLY A 45 47.72 18.37 17.28
C GLY A 45 47.33 19.32 16.14
N PRO A 46 48.07 19.35 15.00
CA PRO A 46 47.65 20.15 13.86
C PRO A 46 46.38 19.56 13.26
N ASP A 47 45.27 20.32 13.34
CA ASP A 47 43.97 19.97 12.77
C ASP A 47 44.10 19.57 11.29
N PRO A 48 43.73 18.32 10.91
CA PRO A 48 43.68 17.89 9.50
C PRO A 48 42.66 18.68 8.68
N ILE A 49 41.72 19.36 9.35
CA ILE A 49 40.60 20.10 8.75
C ILE A 49 41.02 21.49 8.23
N ARG A 50 42.20 22.01 8.60
CA ARG A 50 42.66 23.34 8.12
C ARG A 50 43.20 23.34 6.70
N TYR A 51 43.36 22.18 6.06
CA TYR A 51 43.72 22.07 4.64
C TYR A 51 42.53 22.10 3.69
N MET A 52 41.29 22.11 4.20
CA MET A 52 40.13 22.37 3.35
C MET A 52 39.99 23.87 3.14
N ARG A 53 40.49 24.31 1.99
CA ARG A 53 40.23 25.61 1.39
C ARG A 53 38.73 25.72 1.14
N ALA A 54 38.09 26.82 1.54
CA ALA A 54 36.65 27.06 1.40
C ALA A 54 36.12 27.11 -0.07
N ASP A 55 36.99 26.76 -1.02
CA ASP A 55 36.79 26.83 -2.46
C ASP A 55 36.56 25.42 -3.05
N GLU A 56 36.78 24.35 -2.28
CA GLU A 56 36.38 23.00 -2.71
C GLU A 56 34.86 22.89 -2.60
N ALA A 57 34.20 23.07 -3.75
CA ALA A 57 32.78 22.80 -3.85
C ALA A 57 32.51 21.36 -3.40
N ALA A 58 31.84 21.20 -2.26
CA ALA A 58 31.09 20.01 -1.87
C ALA A 58 29.92 19.71 -2.87
N GLY A 59 30.01 20.20 -4.10
CA GLY A 59 29.01 20.10 -5.15
C GLY A 59 28.90 18.70 -5.76
N GLY A 60 29.78 17.77 -5.42
CA GLY A 60 29.62 16.35 -5.78
C GLY A 60 28.69 15.61 -4.82
N ALA A 61 28.97 15.69 -3.51
CA ALA A 61 28.25 14.94 -2.48
C ALA A 61 26.84 15.49 -2.20
N LEU A 62 26.66 16.82 -2.16
CA LEU A 62 25.34 17.43 -2.01
C LEU A 62 24.42 17.09 -3.18
N ARG A 63 24.94 17.09 -4.41
CA ARG A 63 24.14 16.73 -5.60
C ARG A 63 23.78 15.26 -5.66
N GLN A 64 24.65 14.38 -5.18
CA GLN A 64 24.34 12.95 -5.10
C GLN A 64 23.25 12.67 -4.06
N HIS A 65 23.28 13.38 -2.93
CA HIS A 65 22.21 13.35 -1.92
C HIS A 65 20.88 13.90 -2.47
N ASP A 66 20.91 15.01 -3.21
CA ASP A 66 19.71 15.57 -3.85
C ASP A 66 19.09 14.59 -4.87
N VAL A 67 19.93 13.90 -5.66
CA VAL A 67 19.47 12.90 -6.64
C VAL A 67 18.84 11.68 -5.95
N GLU A 68 19.42 11.22 -4.84
CA GLU A 68 18.87 10.13 -4.05
C GLU A 68 17.54 10.52 -3.40
N VAL A 69 17.47 11.71 -2.79
CA VAL A 69 16.23 12.26 -2.22
C VAL A 69 15.16 12.39 -3.30
N ASP A 70 15.48 12.95 -4.46
CA ASP A 70 14.55 13.07 -5.59
C ASP A 70 14.05 11.71 -6.08
N ALA A 71 14.92 10.69 -6.11
CA ALA A 71 14.54 9.33 -6.46
C ALA A 71 13.58 8.74 -5.42
N THR A 72 13.84 8.94 -4.12
CA THR A 72 12.92 8.47 -3.07
C THR A 72 11.57 9.19 -3.11
N LEU A 73 11.54 10.50 -3.35
CA LEU A 73 10.30 11.27 -3.48
C LEU A 73 9.47 10.79 -4.67
N LYS A 74 10.09 10.54 -5.82
CA LYS A 74 9.40 9.97 -6.99
C LYS A 74 8.84 8.58 -6.68
N SER A 75 9.61 7.73 -5.99
CA SER A 75 9.15 6.40 -5.59
C SER A 75 7.92 6.48 -4.68
N LEU A 76 7.96 7.34 -3.66
CA LEU A 76 6.84 7.56 -2.74
C LEU A 76 5.61 8.12 -3.45
N ASN A 77 5.79 9.09 -4.36
CA ASN A 77 4.69 9.62 -5.16
C ASN A 77 4.05 8.54 -6.03
N ASN A 78 4.85 7.72 -6.70
CA ASN A 78 4.34 6.59 -7.50
C ASN A 78 3.59 5.56 -6.65
N GLN A 79 4.05 5.30 -5.42
CA GLN A 79 3.34 4.43 -4.48
C GLN A 79 2.01 5.03 -4.01
N ILE A 80 1.95 6.34 -3.80
CA ILE A 80 0.70 7.01 -3.43
C ILE A 80 -0.28 6.99 -4.61
N GLU A 81 0.20 7.26 -5.83
CA GLU A 81 -0.62 7.20 -7.03
C GLU A 81 -1.17 5.80 -7.28
N SER A 82 -0.35 4.76 -7.08
CA SER A 82 -0.80 3.38 -7.24
C SER A 82 -1.88 2.99 -6.22
N ILE A 83 -1.83 3.51 -4.99
CA ILE A 83 -2.87 3.31 -3.97
C ILE A 83 -4.16 4.08 -4.34
N ARG A 84 -4.02 5.30 -4.86
CA ARG A 84 -5.16 6.18 -5.17
C ARG A 84 -5.92 5.76 -6.43
N SER A 85 -5.18 5.36 -7.45
CA SER A 85 -5.69 5.00 -8.77
C SER A 85 -5.05 3.69 -9.20
N PRO A 86 -5.55 2.55 -8.69
CA PRO A 86 -4.97 1.26 -9.00
C PRO A 86 -5.14 0.89 -10.47
N GLU A 87 -4.05 0.41 -11.05
CA GLU A 87 -3.93 0.08 -12.48
C GLU A 87 -4.62 -1.23 -12.89
N GLY A 88 -5.28 -1.94 -11.96
CA GLY A 88 -5.93 -3.22 -12.27
C GLY A 88 -4.95 -4.33 -12.68
N SER A 89 -3.68 -4.24 -12.26
CA SER A 89 -2.69 -5.30 -12.43
C SER A 89 -2.76 -6.30 -11.29
N LYS A 90 -2.14 -7.48 -11.43
CA LYS A 90 -2.13 -8.48 -10.34
C LYS A 90 -1.47 -7.97 -9.06
N LYS A 91 -0.49 -7.07 -9.19
CA LYS A 91 0.22 -6.48 -8.04
C LYS A 91 -0.59 -5.37 -7.39
N ASN A 92 -1.38 -4.66 -8.19
CA ASN A 92 -2.19 -3.53 -7.75
C ASN A 92 -3.59 -3.62 -8.37
N PRO A 93 -4.42 -4.56 -7.88
CA PRO A 93 -5.76 -4.77 -8.41
C PRO A 93 -6.64 -3.57 -8.06
N ALA A 94 -7.57 -3.23 -8.95
CA ALA A 94 -8.59 -2.25 -8.63
C ALA A 94 -9.76 -2.90 -7.91
N ARG A 95 -10.66 -2.12 -7.31
CA ARG A 95 -11.81 -2.69 -6.61
C ARG A 95 -12.86 -3.28 -7.58
N THR A 96 -13.16 -2.58 -8.67
CA THR A 96 -14.06 -3.04 -9.74
C THR A 96 -13.61 -2.53 -11.10
N CYS A 97 -14.09 -3.13 -12.20
CA CYS A 97 -13.86 -2.61 -13.55
C CYS A 97 -14.42 -1.19 -13.74
N ARG A 98 -15.49 -0.86 -13.02
CA ARG A 98 -16.07 0.49 -13.03
C ARG A 98 -15.10 1.51 -12.43
N ASP A 99 -14.40 1.15 -11.37
CA ASP A 99 -13.41 2.03 -10.75
C ASP A 99 -12.21 2.26 -11.68
N ILE A 100 -11.74 1.21 -12.37
CA ILE A 100 -10.69 1.34 -13.41
C ILE A 100 -11.14 2.33 -14.48
N LYS A 101 -12.36 2.19 -15.01
CA LYS A 101 -12.92 3.09 -16.02
C LYS A 101 -12.97 4.55 -15.57
N LEU A 102 -13.32 4.80 -14.30
CA LEU A 102 -13.42 6.15 -13.75
C LEU A 102 -12.05 6.79 -13.53
N CYS A 103 -11.06 6.00 -13.08
CA CYS A 103 -9.69 6.47 -12.88
C CYS A 103 -8.91 6.60 -14.20
N HIS A 104 -9.20 5.75 -15.18
CA HIS A 104 -8.47 5.61 -16.42
C HIS A 104 -9.42 5.52 -17.63
N PRO A 105 -10.06 6.63 -18.04
CA PRO A 105 -11.07 6.64 -19.10
C PRO A 105 -10.53 6.26 -20.49
N ASP A 106 -9.21 6.42 -20.72
CA ASP A 106 -8.58 6.11 -22.01
C ASP A 106 -8.27 4.62 -22.20
N TRP A 107 -8.42 3.82 -21.14
CA TRP A 107 -8.09 2.40 -21.16
C TRP A 107 -9.12 1.57 -21.92
N LYS A 108 -8.65 0.45 -22.47
CA LYS A 108 -9.45 -0.39 -23.36
C LYS A 108 -10.04 -1.58 -22.62
N SER A 109 -11.14 -2.10 -23.14
CA SER A 109 -11.73 -3.35 -22.66
C SER A 109 -10.71 -4.48 -22.77
N GLY A 110 -10.66 -5.35 -21.76
CA GLY A 110 -9.64 -6.39 -21.69
C GLY A 110 -9.64 -7.12 -20.35
N ASP A 111 -8.61 -7.93 -20.14
CA ASP A 111 -8.42 -8.66 -18.89
C ASP A 111 -7.71 -7.80 -17.84
N TYR A 112 -8.30 -7.70 -16.66
CA TYR A 112 -7.76 -6.98 -15.50
C TYR A 112 -7.86 -7.84 -14.23
N TRP A 113 -7.14 -7.43 -13.20
CA TRP A 113 -7.25 -7.98 -11.86
C TRP A 113 -8.03 -7.04 -10.96
N ILE A 114 -9.01 -7.59 -10.26
CA ILE A 114 -9.81 -6.84 -9.30
C ILE A 114 -9.83 -7.54 -7.94
N ASP A 115 -9.95 -6.74 -6.89
CA ASP A 115 -10.09 -7.15 -5.50
C ASP A 115 -11.28 -6.37 -4.88
N PRO A 116 -12.52 -6.92 -4.98
CA PRO A 116 -13.71 -6.25 -4.47
C PRO A 116 -13.78 -6.20 -2.94
N ASN A 117 -13.21 -7.21 -2.27
CA ASN A 117 -13.14 -7.32 -0.81
C ASN A 117 -12.02 -6.49 -0.20
N GLN A 118 -11.08 -6.02 -1.03
CA GLN A 118 -9.91 -5.25 -0.61
C GLN A 118 -9.03 -6.04 0.38
N GLY A 119 -8.08 -5.36 0.98
CA GLY A 119 -7.20 -5.96 1.98
C GLY A 119 -6.05 -6.70 1.31
N CYS A 120 -6.11 -8.03 1.29
CA CYS A 120 -4.99 -8.84 0.80
C CYS A 120 -5.06 -9.03 -0.71
N THR A 121 -4.28 -8.27 -1.48
CA THR A 121 -4.28 -8.34 -2.95
C THR A 121 -3.90 -9.70 -3.57
N LEU A 122 -3.49 -10.69 -2.77
CA LEU A 122 -3.14 -12.03 -3.23
C LEU A 122 -4.37 -12.86 -3.63
N ASP A 123 -5.56 -12.54 -3.12
CA ASP A 123 -6.82 -13.22 -3.45
C ASP A 123 -7.59 -12.56 -4.61
N ALA A 124 -6.99 -11.54 -5.25
CA ALA A 124 -7.55 -10.86 -6.40
C ALA A 124 -7.93 -11.83 -7.51
N ILE A 125 -8.99 -11.52 -8.23
CA ILE A 125 -9.52 -12.34 -9.31
C ILE A 125 -9.26 -11.70 -10.67
N LYS A 126 -8.96 -12.54 -11.66
CA LYS A 126 -8.83 -12.11 -13.05
C LYS A 126 -10.23 -12.05 -13.69
N VAL A 127 -10.57 -10.92 -14.27
CA VAL A 127 -11.87 -10.64 -14.89
C VAL A 127 -11.69 -9.96 -16.24
N PHE A 128 -12.71 -10.02 -17.09
CA PHE A 128 -12.77 -9.16 -18.26
C PHE A 128 -13.54 -7.89 -17.90
N CYS A 129 -12.90 -6.73 -18.09
CA CYS A 129 -13.51 -5.42 -17.92
C CYS A 129 -13.96 -4.89 -19.28
N ASN A 130 -15.24 -4.57 -19.40
CA ASN A 130 -15.73 -3.80 -20.53
C ASN A 130 -15.64 -2.31 -20.18
N MET A 131 -14.68 -1.58 -20.74
CA MET A 131 -14.49 -0.15 -20.46
C MET A 131 -15.54 0.74 -21.15
N GLU A 132 -16.25 0.23 -22.16
CA GLU A 132 -17.34 0.97 -22.80
C GLU A 132 -18.57 1.03 -21.88
N THR A 133 -18.94 -0.07 -21.25
CA THR A 133 -20.11 -0.15 -20.34
C THR A 133 -19.75 0.04 -18.87
N GLY A 134 -18.54 -0.36 -18.46
CA GLY A 134 -18.09 -0.44 -17.07
C GLY A 134 -18.42 -1.78 -16.39
N GLU A 135 -18.80 -2.80 -17.16
CA GLU A 135 -19.15 -4.13 -16.65
C GLU A 135 -17.93 -4.93 -16.21
N THR A 136 -18.15 -5.78 -15.20
CA THR A 136 -17.17 -6.75 -14.68
C THR A 136 -17.64 -8.16 -15.03
N CYS A 137 -16.92 -8.84 -15.92
CA CYS A 137 -17.28 -10.17 -16.39
C CYS A 137 -16.34 -11.23 -15.76
N VAL A 138 -16.90 -12.07 -14.90
CA VAL A 138 -16.18 -13.19 -14.25
C VAL A 138 -16.43 -14.47 -15.03
N TYR A 139 -15.36 -15.17 -15.43
CA TYR A 139 -15.48 -16.42 -16.19
C TYR A 139 -15.71 -17.64 -15.28
N PRO A 140 -16.57 -18.59 -15.67
CA PRO A 140 -16.73 -19.85 -14.96
C PRO A 140 -15.50 -20.76 -15.13
N SER A 141 -15.23 -21.58 -14.12
CA SER A 141 -14.22 -22.64 -14.15
C SER A 141 -14.83 -23.93 -13.58
N PRO A 142 -14.99 -25.01 -14.38
CA PRO A 142 -14.61 -25.17 -15.79
C PRO A 142 -15.52 -24.37 -16.75
N SER A 143 -14.99 -23.99 -17.92
CA SER A 143 -15.70 -23.17 -18.91
C SER A 143 -16.85 -23.91 -19.62
N SER A 144 -16.83 -25.25 -19.62
CA SER A 144 -17.92 -26.09 -20.11
C SER A 144 -17.91 -27.42 -19.36
N ILE A 145 -19.10 -28.00 -19.17
CA ILE A 145 -19.25 -29.33 -18.58
C ILE A 145 -19.33 -30.33 -19.75
N PRO A 146 -18.45 -31.33 -19.82
CA PRO A 146 -18.53 -32.38 -20.83
C PRO A 146 -19.89 -33.10 -20.75
N ARG A 147 -20.48 -33.40 -21.91
CA ARG A 147 -21.73 -34.17 -22.00
C ARG A 147 -21.48 -35.66 -21.97
#